data_AF-W6JXP0-F1
#
_entry.id   AF-W6JXP0-F1
#
_cell.length_a   1.000
_cell.length_b   1.000
_cell.length_c   1.000
_cell.angle_alpha   90.00
_cell.angle_beta   90.00
_cell.angle_gamma   90.00
#
_symmetry.space_group_name_H-M   'P 1'
#
loop_
_entity.id
_entity.type
_entity.pdbx_description
1 polymer ?
#
loop_
_entity_poly.entity_id
_entity_poly.type
_entity_poly.pdbx_seq_one_letter_code
_entity_poly.pdbx_strand_id
1 'polypeptide(L)'
;MKKFDIQNERVPRSRIGWEVAAATRELTVGHGTVRIQRNGKFHSVVTILENYDGTWRKTHGMDVPMYKVQGGGLKSYTSPEAMAATGDVEKKNPDDTDFSDIWQLTQRLAAPDSPEKFAWIRANLALPQIANYTAHTVVTRRWDTGTRNFYMVKNPQTGRWQVLAWDFDNVFNNATDGKGAFLTPLLDRPGLWQTLFKMPDFQAMHYRRVRTLHDRFLVGNGLVDRFDELTVGHESDLALDVAKWGGPTLATARGVFVAGVEERRREIANGTTNGIIPTSQSPTAAPVVNEIQAVPGATRPEYLEVYNPGTTGLDISDWSIPAVGLTQLIPGTVVPPKSYLVWSNDDAKLVSAFGGDFIAGGIFSGDLADTGEEVAILDGARVADSVTYATTSPWPGPSGPSLELKDPALDNSLGANWAFSTDARSGTAGTRNAVFVQPPSTTTTVFPFGSTWKWYPWVTPNQYWKNLTFNDSSWRTGPGPLGFRSTQKTTINTATGRVSYYFRKTFDIGSGPRAGVTLRLRRDDGAVVYVNGVEVARSNMPAGAITPMTRAKSDVLPGKQGTTYSITLPPSAFRNGSNTIAVEVHQFTATATSDLFFDASLVVRSS
;
A
#
# COMPACT_ATOMS: atom_id res chain seq x y z
N MET A 1 -16.78 -35.95 -11.93
CA MET A 1 -17.95 -35.06 -11.72
C MET A 1 -19.17 -35.91 -11.39
N LYS A 2 -19.68 -35.87 -10.15
CA LYS A 2 -20.90 -36.62 -9.76
C LYS A 2 -22.18 -35.80 -9.97
N LYS A 3 -22.07 -34.47 -9.90
CA LYS A 3 -23.12 -33.48 -10.18
C LYS A 3 -22.47 -32.25 -10.82
N PHE A 4 -23.23 -31.52 -11.62
CA PHE A 4 -22.83 -30.23 -12.18
C PHE A 4 -24.04 -29.32 -12.25
N ASP A 5 -23.77 -28.03 -12.17
CA ASP A 5 -24.78 -26.99 -12.33
C ASP A 5 -24.84 -26.56 -13.80
N ILE A 6 -26.03 -26.19 -14.26
CA ILE A 6 -26.24 -25.66 -15.60
C ILE A 6 -26.65 -24.20 -15.43
N GLN A 7 -25.80 -23.28 -15.89
CA GLN A 7 -26.06 -21.85 -15.86
C GLN A 7 -26.38 -21.33 -17.26
N ASN A 8 -27.29 -20.37 -17.36
CA ASN A 8 -27.59 -19.74 -18.65
C ASN A 8 -26.34 -18.99 -19.15
N GLU A 9 -25.88 -19.33 -20.36
CA GLU A 9 -24.65 -18.81 -20.96
C GLU A 9 -24.93 -17.94 -22.19
N ARG A 10 -26.19 -17.53 -22.39
CA ARG A 10 -26.55 -16.67 -23.51
C ARG A 10 -25.73 -15.37 -23.56
N VAL A 11 -25.19 -14.96 -22.42
CA VAL A 11 -24.18 -13.91 -22.32
C VAL A 11 -23.00 -14.49 -21.54
N PRO A 12 -21.80 -14.60 -22.12
CA PRO A 12 -20.66 -15.26 -21.48
C PRO A 12 -20.00 -14.45 -20.35
N ARG A 13 -20.76 -13.59 -19.67
CA ARG A 13 -20.29 -12.76 -18.56
C ARG A 13 -19.84 -13.60 -17.37
N SER A 14 -20.66 -14.58 -16.96
CA SER A 14 -20.31 -15.49 -15.87
C SER A 14 -19.04 -16.26 -16.20
N ARG A 15 -18.95 -16.79 -17.43
CA ARG A 15 -17.75 -17.46 -17.94
C ARG A 15 -16.50 -16.58 -17.90
N ILE A 16 -16.56 -15.34 -18.39
CA ILE A 16 -15.43 -14.41 -18.32
C ILE A 16 -15.06 -14.11 -16.86
N GLY A 17 -16.05 -13.97 -15.98
CA GLY A 17 -15.82 -13.80 -14.54
C GLY A 17 -15.02 -14.96 -13.92
N TRP A 18 -15.41 -16.20 -14.23
CA TRP A 18 -14.67 -17.39 -13.83
C TRP A 18 -13.28 -17.48 -14.46
N GLU A 19 -13.14 -17.14 -15.75
CA GLU A 19 -11.83 -17.09 -16.43
C GLU A 19 -10.90 -16.05 -15.81
N VAL A 20 -11.41 -14.89 -15.39
CA VAL A 20 -10.61 -13.89 -14.64
C VAL A 20 -10.13 -14.49 -13.32
N ALA A 21 -11.01 -15.10 -12.52
CA ALA A 21 -10.61 -15.73 -11.26
C ALA A 21 -9.54 -16.83 -11.48
N ALA A 22 -9.76 -17.72 -12.45
CA ALA A 22 -8.81 -18.77 -12.81
C ALA A 22 -7.46 -18.20 -13.32
N ALA A 23 -7.49 -17.13 -14.14
CA ALA A 23 -6.28 -16.48 -14.65
C ALA A 23 -5.46 -15.80 -13.54
N THR A 24 -6.08 -15.47 -12.40
CA THR A 24 -5.37 -15.04 -11.19
C THR A 24 -4.78 -16.19 -10.37
N ARG A 25 -4.92 -17.45 -10.81
CA ARG A 25 -4.51 -18.67 -10.08
C ARG A 25 -5.31 -18.94 -8.80
N GLU A 26 -6.50 -18.37 -8.69
CA GLU A 26 -7.46 -18.80 -7.66
C GLU A 26 -7.92 -20.22 -7.93
N LEU A 27 -8.20 -20.97 -6.87
CA LEU A 27 -8.72 -22.31 -6.96
C LEU A 27 -10.22 -22.29 -7.31
N THR A 28 -10.53 -22.42 -8.60
CA THR A 28 -11.90 -22.34 -9.13
C THR A 28 -12.48 -23.71 -9.49
N VAL A 29 -13.77 -23.73 -9.80
CA VAL A 29 -14.44 -24.89 -10.40
C VAL A 29 -14.20 -24.95 -11.90
N GLY A 30 -14.21 -26.15 -12.50
CA GLY A 30 -14.24 -26.29 -13.95
C GLY A 30 -15.52 -25.71 -14.56
N HIS A 31 -15.41 -25.10 -15.74
CA HIS A 31 -16.54 -24.51 -16.46
C HIS A 31 -16.41 -24.74 -17.97
N GLY A 32 -17.53 -24.81 -18.69
CA GLY A 32 -17.55 -25.02 -20.15
C GLY A 32 -18.91 -24.71 -20.80
N THR A 33 -18.90 -23.98 -21.92
CA THR A 33 -20.11 -23.69 -22.70
C THR A 33 -20.52 -24.91 -23.53
N VAL A 34 -21.80 -25.25 -23.50
CA VAL A 34 -22.38 -26.35 -24.26
C VAL A 34 -23.73 -25.99 -24.88
N ARG A 35 -24.02 -26.61 -26.01
CA ARG A 35 -25.34 -26.61 -26.66
C ARG A 35 -26.14 -27.83 -26.21
N ILE A 36 -27.26 -27.61 -25.53
CA ILE A 36 -28.16 -28.69 -25.10
C ILE A 36 -29.24 -28.95 -26.15
N GLN A 37 -29.48 -30.24 -26.42
CA GLN A 37 -30.65 -30.72 -27.14
C GLN A 37 -31.56 -31.52 -26.21
N ARG A 38 -32.88 -31.39 -26.37
CA ARG A 38 -33.87 -32.22 -25.69
C ARG A 38 -34.78 -32.86 -26.74
N ASN A 39 -34.81 -34.19 -26.78
CA ASN A 39 -35.56 -34.98 -27.76
C ASN A 39 -35.22 -34.60 -29.23
N GLY A 40 -33.93 -34.46 -29.53
CA GLY A 40 -33.43 -34.12 -30.88
C GLY A 40 -33.65 -32.67 -31.33
N LYS A 41 -34.18 -31.80 -30.46
CA LYS A 41 -34.42 -30.38 -30.75
C LYS A 41 -33.55 -29.50 -29.87
N PHE A 42 -33.15 -28.35 -30.41
CA PHE A 42 -32.44 -27.32 -29.64
C PHE A 42 -33.18 -26.99 -28.33
N HIS A 43 -32.44 -26.96 -27.23
CA HIS A 43 -32.97 -26.60 -25.93
C HIS A 43 -32.44 -25.28 -25.41
N SER A 44 -31.12 -25.14 -25.27
CA SER A 44 -30.49 -23.92 -24.75
C SER A 44 -28.97 -23.95 -24.97
N VAL A 45 -28.31 -22.78 -24.90
CA VAL A 45 -26.87 -22.62 -24.73
C VAL A 45 -26.58 -22.29 -23.27
N VAL A 46 -25.73 -23.10 -22.63
CA VAL A 46 -25.50 -23.04 -21.18
C VAL A 46 -24.05 -23.28 -20.84
N THR A 47 -23.65 -22.88 -19.64
CA THR A 47 -22.38 -23.27 -19.03
C THR A 47 -22.64 -24.44 -18.11
N ILE A 48 -21.93 -25.53 -18.34
CA ILE A 48 -21.75 -26.58 -17.35
C ILE A 48 -20.71 -26.07 -16.37
N LEU A 49 -21.08 -26.02 -15.10
CA LEU A 49 -20.24 -25.60 -13.99
C LEU A 49 -20.03 -26.80 -13.07
N GLU A 50 -18.77 -27.13 -12.80
CA GLU A 50 -18.42 -28.08 -11.76
C GLU A 50 -18.80 -27.52 -10.39
N ASN A 51 -19.07 -28.40 -9.43
CA ASN A 51 -19.38 -28.01 -8.06
C ASN A 51 -18.17 -28.28 -7.17
N TYR A 52 -18.03 -27.53 -6.09
CA TYR A 52 -17.09 -27.84 -4.99
C TYR A 52 -17.54 -29.11 -4.20
N ASP A 53 -17.81 -30.20 -4.92
CA ASP A 53 -18.29 -31.48 -4.40
C ASP A 53 -17.14 -32.35 -3.87
N GLY A 54 -17.46 -33.54 -3.36
CA GLY A 54 -16.47 -34.45 -2.81
C GLY A 54 -15.43 -34.95 -3.83
N THR A 55 -15.74 -34.96 -5.13
CA THR A 55 -14.76 -35.30 -6.18
C THR A 55 -13.80 -34.15 -6.36
N TRP A 56 -14.31 -32.94 -6.55
CA TRP A 56 -13.48 -31.74 -6.69
C TRP A 56 -12.56 -31.57 -5.48
N ARG A 57 -13.09 -31.71 -4.26
CA ARG A 57 -12.32 -31.56 -3.02
C ARG A 57 -11.16 -32.54 -2.95
N LYS A 58 -11.39 -33.82 -3.25
CA LYS A 58 -10.32 -34.84 -3.24
C LYS A 58 -9.24 -34.58 -4.30
N THR A 59 -9.65 -34.21 -5.51
CA THR A 59 -8.72 -33.94 -6.60
C THR A 59 -7.84 -32.72 -6.33
N HIS A 60 -8.33 -31.73 -5.58
CA HIS A 60 -7.59 -30.50 -5.27
C HIS A 60 -6.99 -30.50 -3.85
N GLY A 61 -7.00 -31.64 -3.14
CA GLY A 61 -6.47 -31.74 -1.77
C GLY A 61 -7.26 -30.93 -0.74
N MET A 62 -8.51 -30.55 -1.03
CA MET A 62 -9.40 -29.73 -0.21
C MET A 62 -10.47 -30.56 0.52
N ASP A 63 -10.14 -31.80 0.92
CA ASP A 63 -11.05 -32.64 1.72
C ASP A 63 -11.02 -32.24 3.22
N VAL A 64 -11.37 -30.99 3.48
CA VAL A 64 -11.26 -30.27 4.76
C VAL A 64 -12.57 -29.52 5.05
N PRO A 65 -12.76 -28.93 6.25
CA PRO A 65 -13.94 -28.12 6.55
C PRO A 65 -14.19 -27.03 5.50
N MET A 66 -15.38 -27.07 4.89
CA MET A 66 -15.78 -26.18 3.79
C MET A 66 -17.23 -25.76 3.95
N TYR A 67 -17.47 -24.45 3.83
CA TYR A 67 -18.76 -23.81 4.12
C TYR A 67 -19.15 -22.87 2.99
N LYS A 68 -20.36 -23.00 2.47
CA LYS A 68 -20.94 -22.00 1.55
C LYS A 68 -21.62 -20.90 2.36
N VAL A 69 -21.25 -19.65 2.13
CA VAL A 69 -21.80 -18.48 2.83
C VAL A 69 -22.93 -17.85 2.01
N GLN A 70 -24.07 -17.57 2.67
CA GLN A 70 -25.36 -17.22 2.09
C GLN A 70 -25.93 -15.90 2.70
N GLY A 71 -27.26 -15.76 2.79
CA GLY A 71 -27.97 -14.49 2.93
C GLY A 71 -27.53 -13.51 4.04
N GLY A 72 -27.01 -14.02 5.17
CA GLY A 72 -26.58 -13.23 6.33
C GLY A 72 -25.07 -13.10 6.56
N GLY A 73 -24.23 -13.73 5.71
CA GLY A 73 -22.78 -13.61 5.83
C GLY A 73 -22.20 -14.19 7.12
N LEU A 74 -21.03 -13.67 7.51
CA LEU A 74 -20.31 -14.09 8.71
C LEU A 74 -20.54 -13.12 9.88
N LYS A 75 -21.82 -12.85 10.19
CA LYS A 75 -22.23 -12.06 11.37
C LYS A 75 -22.06 -12.88 12.66
N SER A 76 -22.27 -12.27 13.83
CA SER A 76 -22.24 -12.98 15.12
C SER A 76 -23.48 -13.85 15.34
N TYR A 77 -23.31 -14.98 16.03
CA TYR A 77 -24.39 -15.90 16.42
C TYR A 77 -24.22 -16.31 17.89
N THR A 78 -25.32 -16.62 18.57
CA THR A 78 -25.30 -16.99 20.01
C THR A 78 -24.70 -18.37 20.28
N SER A 79 -24.86 -19.30 19.34
CA SER A 79 -24.26 -20.65 19.39
C SER A 79 -24.09 -21.23 17.98
N PRO A 80 -23.32 -22.32 17.80
CA PRO A 80 -23.22 -23.04 16.53
C PRO A 80 -24.59 -23.53 16.00
N GLU A 81 -25.47 -24.01 16.88
CA GLU A 81 -26.81 -24.49 16.52
C GLU A 81 -27.69 -23.35 16.02
N ALA A 82 -27.60 -22.18 16.68
CA ALA A 82 -28.31 -20.99 16.25
C ALA A 82 -27.83 -20.50 14.89
N MET A 83 -26.52 -20.59 14.59
CA MET A 83 -25.98 -20.33 13.25
C MET A 83 -26.55 -21.30 12.22
N ALA A 84 -26.48 -22.60 12.48
CA ALA A 84 -26.95 -23.64 11.57
C ALA A 84 -28.44 -23.47 11.22
N ALA A 85 -29.27 -23.11 12.20
CA ALA A 85 -30.70 -22.89 12.01
C ALA A 85 -31.05 -21.71 11.09
N THR A 86 -30.12 -20.76 10.88
CA THR A 86 -30.39 -19.59 10.01
C THR A 86 -30.33 -19.89 8.52
N GLY A 87 -29.57 -20.92 8.11
CA GLY A 87 -29.23 -21.16 6.71
C GLY A 87 -28.28 -20.11 6.10
N ASP A 88 -27.71 -19.20 6.90
CA ASP A 88 -26.74 -18.21 6.45
C ASP A 88 -25.39 -18.85 6.07
N VAL A 89 -25.10 -20.03 6.61
CA VAL A 89 -23.90 -20.81 6.34
C VAL A 89 -24.30 -22.27 6.14
N GLU A 90 -23.90 -22.87 5.02
CA GLU A 90 -24.13 -24.29 4.73
C GLU A 90 -22.80 -25.03 4.80
N LYS A 91 -22.66 -26.00 5.71
CA LYS A 91 -21.49 -26.88 5.74
C LYS A 91 -21.57 -27.87 4.58
N LYS A 92 -20.52 -27.94 3.77
CA LYS A 92 -20.42 -28.82 2.59
C LYS A 92 -19.45 -29.99 2.80
N ASN A 93 -18.58 -29.87 3.80
CA ASN A 93 -17.61 -30.90 4.15
C ASN A 93 -17.07 -30.70 5.57
N PRO A 94 -16.86 -31.78 6.35
CA PRO A 94 -17.75 -32.94 6.34
C PRO A 94 -19.22 -32.50 6.56
N ASP A 95 -20.19 -33.25 6.05
CA ASP A 95 -21.61 -32.95 6.25
C ASP A 95 -22.10 -33.59 7.57
N ASP A 96 -21.55 -33.09 8.68
CA ASP A 96 -21.68 -33.67 10.03
C ASP A 96 -22.47 -32.77 11.01
N THR A 97 -23.05 -31.68 10.50
CA THR A 97 -23.77 -30.65 11.24
C THR A 97 -22.99 -29.91 12.34
N ASP A 98 -21.66 -30.08 12.44
CA ASP A 98 -20.82 -29.34 13.39
C ASP A 98 -20.35 -28.01 12.80
N PHE A 99 -20.90 -26.90 13.28
CA PHE A 99 -20.53 -25.54 12.84
C PHE A 99 -19.55 -24.84 13.79
N SER A 100 -19.00 -25.56 14.78
CA SER A 100 -18.26 -24.95 15.89
C SER A 100 -17.07 -24.11 15.44
N ASP A 101 -16.32 -24.54 14.43
CA ASP A 101 -15.12 -23.85 14.00
C ASP A 101 -15.39 -22.57 13.20
N ILE A 102 -16.34 -22.58 12.27
CA ILE A 102 -16.77 -21.39 11.55
C ILE A 102 -17.54 -20.43 12.47
N TRP A 103 -18.27 -20.95 13.46
CA TRP A 103 -18.85 -20.14 14.52
C TRP A 103 -17.79 -19.43 15.35
N GLN A 104 -16.70 -20.10 15.75
CA GLN A 104 -15.59 -19.44 16.43
C GLN A 104 -14.98 -18.30 15.61
N LEU A 105 -14.86 -18.48 14.29
CA LEU A 105 -14.45 -17.39 13.38
C LEU A 105 -15.43 -16.20 13.46
N THR A 106 -16.74 -16.43 13.44
CA THR A 106 -17.71 -15.32 13.54
C THR A 106 -17.63 -14.58 14.87
N GLN A 107 -17.36 -15.29 15.97
CA GLN A 107 -17.19 -14.63 17.27
C GLN A 107 -15.95 -13.74 17.30
N ARG A 108 -14.84 -14.17 16.67
CA ARG A 108 -13.62 -13.36 16.55
C ARG A 108 -13.82 -12.13 15.67
N LEU A 109 -14.56 -12.25 14.58
CA LEU A 109 -14.90 -11.11 13.71
C LEU A 109 -15.78 -10.09 14.45
N ALA A 110 -16.70 -10.55 15.30
CA ALA A 110 -17.62 -9.72 16.07
C ALA A 110 -17.01 -9.07 17.32
N ALA A 111 -15.84 -9.54 17.78
CA ALA A 111 -15.16 -8.95 18.93
C ALA A 111 -14.83 -7.46 18.69
N PRO A 112 -14.74 -6.63 19.75
CA PRO A 112 -14.27 -5.25 19.63
C PRO A 112 -12.92 -5.16 18.92
N ASP A 113 -12.68 -4.07 18.20
CA ASP A 113 -11.41 -3.87 17.51
C ASP A 113 -10.29 -3.70 18.54
N SER A 114 -9.25 -4.54 18.43
CA SER A 114 -8.07 -4.53 19.30
C SER A 114 -6.85 -5.08 18.56
N PRO A 115 -5.62 -4.77 19.02
CA PRO A 115 -4.40 -5.38 18.46
C PRO A 115 -4.46 -6.91 18.46
N GLU A 116 -5.00 -7.53 19.53
CA GLU A 116 -5.12 -8.97 19.67
C GLU A 116 -6.10 -9.58 18.65
N LYS A 117 -7.20 -8.87 18.33
CA LYS A 117 -8.13 -9.29 17.27
C LYS A 117 -7.43 -9.29 15.91
N PHE A 118 -6.69 -8.22 15.59
CA PHE A 118 -6.03 -8.12 14.29
C PHE A 118 -4.84 -9.08 14.16
N ALA A 119 -4.08 -9.31 15.24
CA ALA A 119 -3.06 -10.36 15.30
C ALA A 119 -3.66 -11.75 15.10
N TRP A 120 -4.80 -12.05 15.75
CA TRP A 120 -5.51 -13.32 15.54
C TRP A 120 -5.97 -13.47 14.08
N ILE A 121 -6.47 -12.39 13.47
CA ILE A 121 -6.87 -12.39 12.06
C ILE A 121 -5.69 -12.67 11.15
N ARG A 122 -4.55 -12.00 11.37
CA ARG A 122 -3.32 -12.29 10.65
C ARG A 122 -2.86 -13.71 10.80
N ALA A 123 -3.00 -14.32 11.97
CA ALA A 123 -2.59 -15.69 12.24
C ALA A 123 -3.54 -16.74 11.63
N ASN A 124 -4.82 -16.40 11.44
CA ASN A 124 -5.85 -17.39 11.11
C ASN A 124 -6.49 -17.21 9.73
N LEU A 125 -6.22 -16.11 9.02
CA LEU A 125 -6.72 -15.89 7.66
C LEU A 125 -5.58 -15.88 6.63
N ALA A 126 -5.86 -16.43 5.46
CA ALA A 126 -4.97 -16.49 4.32
C ALA A 126 -5.04 -15.16 3.54
N LEU A 127 -4.44 -14.11 4.12
CA LEU A 127 -4.57 -12.73 3.62
C LEU A 127 -4.19 -12.57 2.13
N PRO A 128 -3.13 -13.22 1.59
CA PRO A 128 -2.84 -13.16 0.16
C PRO A 128 -4.02 -13.61 -0.72
N GLN A 129 -4.55 -14.81 -0.49
CA GLN A 129 -5.68 -15.35 -1.26
C GLN A 129 -6.92 -14.47 -1.13
N ILE A 130 -7.18 -13.93 0.06
CA ILE A 130 -8.33 -13.05 0.29
C ILE A 130 -8.13 -11.69 -0.41
N ALA A 131 -6.91 -11.15 -0.44
CA ALA A 131 -6.60 -9.95 -1.20
C ALA A 131 -6.80 -10.19 -2.71
N ASN A 132 -6.42 -11.37 -3.23
CA ASN A 132 -6.71 -11.76 -4.61
C ASN A 132 -8.22 -11.85 -4.88
N TYR A 133 -8.96 -12.54 -4.00
CA TYR A 133 -10.41 -12.70 -4.09
C TYR A 133 -11.15 -11.35 -4.16
N THR A 134 -10.82 -10.47 -3.21
CA THR A 134 -11.45 -9.15 -3.11
C THR A 134 -11.06 -8.25 -4.28
N ALA A 135 -9.83 -8.36 -4.80
CA ALA A 135 -9.40 -7.58 -5.95
C ALA A 135 -10.08 -8.00 -7.25
N HIS A 136 -10.19 -9.31 -7.54
CA HIS A 136 -10.90 -9.74 -8.74
C HIS A 136 -12.41 -9.47 -8.63
N THR A 137 -12.98 -9.42 -7.42
CA THR A 137 -14.35 -8.96 -7.16
C THR A 137 -14.57 -7.52 -7.63
N VAL A 138 -13.58 -6.64 -7.41
CA VAL A 138 -13.62 -5.25 -7.91
C VAL A 138 -13.52 -5.21 -9.42
N VAL A 139 -12.56 -5.94 -10.02
CA VAL A 139 -12.32 -5.97 -11.47
C VAL A 139 -13.51 -6.52 -12.24
N THR A 140 -14.20 -7.53 -11.71
CA THR A 140 -15.38 -8.13 -12.36
C THR A 140 -16.70 -7.46 -11.97
N ARG A 141 -16.69 -6.47 -11.05
CA ARG A 141 -17.90 -5.85 -10.48
C ARG A 141 -18.86 -6.90 -9.88
N ARG A 142 -18.35 -7.76 -9.02
CA ARG A 142 -19.12 -8.88 -8.45
C ARG A 142 -19.99 -8.42 -7.29
N TRP A 143 -21.10 -7.78 -7.62
CA TRP A 143 -21.89 -6.92 -6.73
C TRP A 143 -22.57 -7.61 -5.52
N ASP A 144 -22.78 -8.93 -5.55
CA ASP A 144 -23.49 -9.69 -4.51
C ASP A 144 -22.54 -10.45 -3.57
N THR A 145 -21.35 -9.89 -3.36
CA THR A 145 -20.28 -10.49 -2.53
C THR A 145 -20.22 -9.95 -1.11
N GLY A 146 -21.10 -9.02 -0.75
CA GLY A 146 -21.14 -8.40 0.59
C GLY A 146 -21.42 -9.38 1.71
N THR A 147 -22.34 -10.33 1.49
CA THR A 147 -22.69 -11.34 2.49
C THR A 147 -22.74 -12.76 1.97
N ARG A 148 -22.71 -12.99 0.66
CA ARG A 148 -22.98 -14.31 0.09
C ARG A 148 -22.08 -14.60 -1.11
N ASN A 149 -22.29 -15.75 -1.73
CA ASN A 149 -21.67 -16.12 -3.00
C ASN A 149 -20.15 -16.31 -2.87
N PHE A 150 -19.73 -16.91 -1.75
CA PHE A 150 -18.37 -17.41 -1.57
C PHE A 150 -18.37 -18.59 -0.61
N TYR A 151 -17.28 -19.33 -0.63
CA TYR A 151 -17.01 -20.40 0.31
C TYR A 151 -15.93 -19.97 1.28
N MET A 152 -16.08 -20.34 2.56
CA MET A 152 -14.99 -20.36 3.53
C MET A 152 -14.45 -21.77 3.62
N VAL A 153 -13.13 -21.92 3.51
CA VAL A 153 -12.46 -23.23 3.60
C VAL A 153 -11.16 -23.07 4.39
N LYS A 154 -10.79 -24.08 5.18
CA LYS A 154 -9.47 -24.11 5.81
C LYS A 154 -8.44 -24.61 4.82
N ASN A 155 -7.38 -23.86 4.61
CA ASN A 155 -6.24 -24.31 3.83
C ASN A 155 -5.57 -25.51 4.55
N PRO A 156 -5.44 -26.69 3.92
CA PRO A 156 -4.97 -27.89 4.59
C PRO A 156 -3.51 -27.81 5.06
N GLN A 157 -2.69 -27.01 4.38
CA GLN A 157 -1.26 -26.89 4.66
C GLN A 157 -0.99 -25.91 5.81
N THR A 158 -1.75 -24.81 5.87
CA THR A 158 -1.53 -23.73 6.85
C THR A 158 -2.54 -23.72 7.99
N GLY A 159 -3.69 -24.39 7.83
CA GLY A 159 -4.83 -24.30 8.75
C GLY A 159 -5.59 -22.96 8.69
N ARG A 160 -5.14 -22.02 7.84
CA ARG A 160 -5.72 -20.67 7.72
C ARG A 160 -7.01 -20.69 6.89
N TRP A 161 -7.97 -19.86 7.28
CA TRP A 161 -9.19 -19.64 6.54
C TRP A 161 -8.92 -18.86 5.24
N GLN A 162 -9.37 -19.43 4.12
CA GLN A 162 -9.35 -18.79 2.81
C GLN A 162 -10.75 -18.74 2.21
N VAL A 163 -10.88 -17.93 1.16
CA VAL A 163 -12.14 -17.68 0.46
C VAL A 163 -12.04 -18.27 -0.95
N LEU A 164 -13.08 -18.97 -1.40
CA LEU A 164 -13.24 -19.36 -2.80
C LEU A 164 -14.45 -18.68 -3.39
N ALA A 165 -14.32 -18.13 -4.59
CA ALA A 165 -15.42 -17.49 -5.30
C ALA A 165 -16.51 -18.48 -5.72
N TRP A 166 -17.78 -18.05 -5.70
CA TRP A 166 -18.89 -18.86 -6.18
C TRP A 166 -20.08 -18.04 -6.63
N ASP A 167 -20.57 -18.24 -7.86
CA ASP A 167 -21.70 -17.52 -8.47
C ASP A 167 -21.27 -16.20 -9.13
N PHE A 168 -20.87 -16.29 -10.40
CA PHE A 168 -20.47 -15.15 -11.24
C PHE A 168 -21.60 -14.69 -12.17
N ASP A 169 -22.86 -14.97 -11.82
CA ASP A 169 -24.03 -14.58 -12.61
C ASP A 169 -24.14 -13.07 -12.84
N ASN A 170 -23.65 -12.26 -11.89
CA ASN A 170 -23.79 -10.81 -11.91
C ASN A 170 -22.47 -10.07 -11.82
N VAL A 171 -21.76 -10.13 -12.94
CA VAL A 171 -20.49 -9.43 -13.21
C VAL A 171 -20.59 -8.58 -14.46
N PHE A 172 -19.72 -7.58 -14.56
CA PHE A 172 -19.62 -6.65 -15.68
C PHE A 172 -20.98 -6.05 -16.10
N ASN A 173 -21.79 -5.68 -15.11
CA ASN A 173 -23.01 -4.91 -15.35
C ASN A 173 -22.68 -3.42 -15.42
N ASN A 174 -23.40 -2.66 -16.24
CA ASN A 174 -23.28 -1.19 -16.30
C ASN A 174 -24.40 -0.49 -15.48
N ALA A 175 -24.95 -1.16 -14.48
CA ALA A 175 -26.06 -0.63 -13.68
C ALA A 175 -25.53 0.17 -12.48
N THR A 176 -26.10 1.34 -12.24
CA THR A 176 -25.92 2.08 -10.98
C THR A 176 -26.69 1.36 -9.88
N ASP A 177 -26.00 0.77 -8.90
CA ASP A 177 -26.63 0.06 -7.79
C ASP A 177 -26.85 0.95 -6.55
N GLY A 178 -26.37 2.19 -6.59
CA GLY A 178 -26.45 3.15 -5.48
C GLY A 178 -25.54 2.81 -4.31
N LYS A 179 -24.66 1.81 -4.42
CA LYS A 179 -23.78 1.32 -3.34
C LYS A 179 -22.35 1.86 -3.40
N GLY A 180 -22.09 2.81 -4.31
CA GLY A 180 -20.81 3.50 -4.47
C GLY A 180 -19.96 2.98 -5.61
N ALA A 181 -18.67 3.34 -5.61
CA ALA A 181 -17.74 3.03 -6.70
C ALA A 181 -17.36 1.53 -6.81
N PHE A 182 -17.73 0.72 -5.81
CA PHE A 182 -17.42 -0.71 -5.75
C PHE A 182 -15.90 -0.97 -5.87
N LEU A 183 -15.11 -0.24 -5.08
CA LEU A 183 -13.65 -0.41 -4.99
C LEU A 183 -13.25 -1.43 -3.92
N THR A 184 -14.23 -2.03 -3.24
CA THR A 184 -14.09 -3.09 -2.23
C THR A 184 -15.32 -3.99 -2.37
N PRO A 185 -15.35 -5.19 -1.76
CA PRO A 185 -16.61 -5.82 -1.40
C PRO A 185 -17.48 -4.86 -0.55
N LEU A 186 -18.79 -5.09 -0.50
CA LEU A 186 -19.66 -4.25 0.33
C LEU A 186 -19.27 -4.34 1.81
N LEU A 187 -19.08 -3.19 2.46
CA LEU A 187 -18.63 -3.05 3.86
C LEU A 187 -19.76 -2.60 4.80
N ASP A 188 -21.00 -2.62 4.32
CA ASP A 188 -22.20 -2.09 4.98
C ASP A 188 -22.72 -2.96 6.14
N ARG A 189 -22.04 -4.08 6.43
CA ARG A 189 -22.45 -5.06 7.43
C ARG A 189 -21.26 -5.58 8.24
N PRO A 190 -21.45 -5.91 9.53
CA PRO A 190 -20.42 -6.51 10.35
C PRO A 190 -20.05 -7.91 9.84
N GLY A 191 -18.78 -8.29 10.00
CA GLY A 191 -18.26 -9.58 9.57
C GLY A 191 -16.89 -9.48 8.93
N LEU A 192 -16.63 -10.36 7.97
CA LEU A 192 -15.30 -10.54 7.38
C LEU A 192 -14.78 -9.29 6.66
N TRP A 193 -15.54 -8.77 5.68
CA TRP A 193 -15.06 -7.65 4.85
C TRP A 193 -14.87 -6.37 5.65
N GLN A 194 -15.87 -5.98 6.45
CA GLN A 194 -15.74 -4.80 7.29
C GLN A 194 -14.54 -4.90 8.25
N THR A 195 -14.25 -6.09 8.78
CA THR A 195 -13.11 -6.28 9.68
C THR A 195 -11.77 -6.18 8.93
N LEU A 196 -11.63 -6.87 7.80
CA LEU A 196 -10.39 -6.84 7.01
C LEU A 196 -10.07 -5.43 6.50
N PHE A 197 -11.08 -4.68 6.08
CA PHE A 197 -10.90 -3.30 5.62
C PHE A 197 -10.71 -2.28 6.75
N LYS A 198 -10.61 -2.70 8.01
CA LYS A 198 -10.07 -1.86 9.10
C LYS A 198 -8.55 -2.00 9.26
N MET A 199 -7.93 -3.00 8.62
CA MET A 199 -6.51 -3.29 8.71
C MET A 199 -5.76 -2.55 7.59
N PRO A 200 -4.87 -1.58 7.90
CA PRO A 200 -4.19 -0.77 6.88
C PRO A 200 -3.33 -1.58 5.90
N ASP A 201 -2.67 -2.62 6.39
CA ASP A 201 -1.90 -3.55 5.56
C ASP A 201 -2.78 -4.32 4.59
N PHE A 202 -3.92 -4.87 5.02
CA PHE A 202 -4.85 -5.55 4.13
C PHE A 202 -5.44 -4.60 3.08
N GLN A 203 -5.77 -3.36 3.46
CA GLN A 203 -6.16 -2.33 2.48
C GLN A 203 -5.07 -2.11 1.43
N ALA A 204 -3.80 -2.01 1.86
CA ALA A 204 -2.68 -1.85 0.94
C ALA A 204 -2.50 -3.06 0.02
N MET A 205 -2.66 -4.29 0.55
CA MET A 205 -2.65 -5.53 -0.24
C MET A 205 -3.76 -5.50 -1.30
N HIS A 206 -4.99 -5.25 -0.86
CA HIS A 206 -6.17 -5.21 -1.72
C HIS A 206 -6.01 -4.19 -2.85
N TYR A 207 -5.73 -2.92 -2.54
CA TYR A 207 -5.70 -1.87 -3.57
C TYR A 207 -4.52 -2.01 -4.53
N ARG A 208 -3.35 -2.48 -4.05
CA ARG A 208 -2.26 -2.84 -4.95
C ARG A 208 -2.68 -3.98 -5.88
N ARG A 209 -3.32 -5.03 -5.37
CA ARG A 209 -3.80 -6.14 -6.20
C ARG A 209 -4.88 -5.69 -7.20
N VAL A 210 -5.80 -4.81 -6.82
CA VAL A 210 -6.77 -4.18 -7.75
C VAL A 210 -6.05 -3.49 -8.91
N ARG A 211 -4.99 -2.71 -8.62
CA ARG A 211 -4.17 -2.06 -9.64
C ARG A 211 -3.51 -3.08 -10.58
N THR A 212 -2.87 -4.12 -10.03
CA THR A 212 -2.25 -5.19 -10.83
C THR A 212 -3.25 -5.86 -11.76
N LEU A 213 -4.44 -6.21 -11.25
CA LEU A 213 -5.46 -6.89 -12.04
C LEU A 213 -6.12 -5.95 -13.06
N HIS A 214 -6.26 -4.66 -12.77
CA HIS A 214 -6.62 -3.68 -13.80
C HIS A 214 -5.58 -3.66 -14.92
N ASP A 215 -4.29 -3.51 -14.59
CA ASP A 215 -3.20 -3.45 -15.59
C ASP A 215 -3.22 -4.69 -16.49
N ARG A 216 -3.56 -5.85 -15.93
CA ARG A 216 -3.62 -7.13 -16.64
C ARG A 216 -4.87 -7.31 -17.51
N PHE A 217 -6.06 -6.97 -17.01
CA PHE A 217 -7.32 -7.35 -17.67
C PHE A 217 -8.10 -6.19 -18.26
N LEU A 218 -7.97 -5.00 -17.70
CA LEU A 218 -8.81 -3.85 -18.06
C LEU A 218 -8.08 -2.85 -18.96
N VAL A 219 -6.84 -3.08 -19.38
CA VAL A 219 -6.16 -2.21 -20.36
C VAL A 219 -6.45 -2.71 -21.79
N GLY A 220 -6.57 -1.78 -22.76
CA GLY A 220 -6.78 -2.11 -24.18
C GLY A 220 -8.17 -2.68 -24.46
N ASN A 221 -8.29 -3.65 -25.38
CA ASN A 221 -9.57 -4.32 -25.62
C ASN A 221 -9.76 -5.55 -24.72
N GLY A 222 -8.69 -6.28 -24.37
CA GLY A 222 -8.64 -7.27 -23.29
C GLY A 222 -9.89 -8.15 -23.17
N LEU A 223 -10.66 -7.96 -22.10
CA LEU A 223 -11.87 -8.73 -21.84
C LEU A 223 -12.97 -8.59 -22.90
N VAL A 224 -13.00 -7.48 -23.66
CA VAL A 224 -13.96 -7.28 -24.76
C VAL A 224 -13.62 -8.19 -25.94
N ASP A 225 -12.34 -8.32 -26.29
CA ASP A 225 -11.93 -9.29 -27.33
C ASP A 225 -12.26 -10.72 -26.88
N ARG A 226 -12.06 -11.02 -25.58
CA ARG A 226 -12.42 -12.33 -25.04
C ARG A 226 -13.92 -12.63 -25.11
N PHE A 227 -14.77 -11.61 -24.91
CA PHE A 227 -16.21 -11.75 -25.13
C PHE A 227 -16.52 -12.10 -26.58
N ASP A 228 -15.87 -11.44 -27.53
CA ASP A 228 -16.07 -11.69 -28.96
C ASP A 228 -15.63 -13.10 -29.34
N GLU A 229 -14.44 -13.52 -28.89
CA GLU A 229 -13.94 -14.88 -29.09
C GLU A 229 -14.91 -15.96 -28.61
N LEU A 230 -15.55 -15.76 -27.46
CA LEU A 230 -16.50 -16.73 -26.89
C LEU A 230 -17.84 -16.79 -27.62
N THR A 231 -18.14 -15.83 -28.50
CA THR A 231 -19.44 -15.71 -29.17
C THR A 231 -19.37 -15.91 -30.68
N VAL A 232 -18.20 -15.74 -31.28
CA VAL A 232 -17.93 -16.01 -32.70
C VAL A 232 -18.27 -17.46 -33.05
N GLY A 233 -19.08 -17.63 -34.11
CA GLY A 233 -19.49 -18.96 -34.61
C GLY A 233 -20.63 -19.61 -33.83
N HIS A 234 -21.14 -18.96 -32.78
CA HIS A 234 -22.25 -19.43 -31.95
C HIS A 234 -23.51 -18.55 -32.06
N GLU A 235 -23.51 -17.56 -32.96
CA GLU A 235 -24.56 -16.56 -33.08
C GLU A 235 -25.93 -17.19 -33.39
N SER A 236 -25.93 -18.25 -34.20
CA SER A 236 -27.17 -18.97 -34.54
C SER A 236 -27.79 -19.69 -33.34
N ASP A 237 -26.97 -20.34 -32.51
CA ASP A 237 -27.47 -21.04 -31.32
C ASP A 237 -27.91 -20.04 -30.24
N LEU A 238 -27.20 -18.92 -30.10
CA LEU A 238 -27.61 -17.82 -29.22
C LEU A 238 -28.94 -17.19 -29.67
N ALA A 239 -29.15 -17.02 -30.99
CA ALA A 239 -30.42 -16.54 -31.54
C ALA A 239 -31.57 -17.53 -31.28
N LEU A 240 -31.33 -18.84 -31.42
CA LEU A 240 -32.30 -19.87 -31.05
C LEU A 240 -32.64 -19.83 -29.55
N ASP A 241 -31.64 -19.59 -28.70
CA ASP A 241 -31.85 -19.44 -27.26
C ASP A 241 -32.77 -18.24 -26.97
N VAL A 242 -32.45 -17.07 -27.56
CA VAL A 242 -33.25 -15.83 -27.45
C VAL A 242 -34.68 -16.04 -27.90
N ALA A 243 -34.89 -16.65 -29.06
CA ALA A 243 -36.23 -16.91 -29.59
C ALA A 243 -37.06 -17.79 -28.66
N LYS A 244 -36.41 -18.73 -27.96
CA LYS A 244 -37.09 -19.68 -27.09
C LYS A 244 -37.39 -19.14 -25.70
N TRP A 245 -36.42 -18.49 -25.05
CA TRP A 245 -36.56 -18.10 -23.64
C TRP A 245 -36.71 -16.59 -23.42
N GLY A 246 -36.57 -15.76 -24.48
CA GLY A 246 -36.62 -14.30 -24.38
C GLY A 246 -35.42 -13.70 -23.64
N GLY A 247 -35.06 -12.43 -23.85
CA GLY A 247 -33.89 -11.77 -23.24
C GLY A 247 -33.11 -10.89 -24.23
N PRO A 248 -31.95 -10.33 -23.86
CA PRO A 248 -31.21 -9.42 -24.73
C PRO A 248 -30.64 -10.16 -25.95
N THR A 249 -30.55 -9.45 -27.07
CA THR A 249 -29.78 -9.89 -28.24
C THR A 249 -28.28 -9.92 -27.89
N LEU A 250 -27.49 -10.68 -28.66
CA LEU A 250 -26.03 -10.69 -28.49
C LEU A 250 -25.43 -9.27 -28.57
N ALA A 251 -25.89 -8.45 -29.53
CA ALA A 251 -25.43 -7.07 -29.68
C ALA A 251 -25.74 -6.22 -28.43
N THR A 252 -26.96 -6.34 -27.89
CA THR A 252 -27.34 -5.66 -26.65
C THR A 252 -26.50 -6.13 -25.47
N ALA A 253 -26.31 -7.44 -25.33
CA ALA A 253 -25.53 -8.03 -24.25
C ALA A 253 -24.05 -7.61 -24.29
N ARG A 254 -23.46 -7.59 -25.49
CA ARG A 254 -22.10 -7.08 -25.72
C ARG A 254 -22.00 -5.60 -25.34
N GLY A 255 -22.97 -4.77 -25.74
CA GLY A 255 -23.00 -3.35 -25.37
C GLY A 255 -23.01 -3.12 -23.86
N VAL A 256 -23.78 -3.90 -23.11
CA VAL A 256 -23.81 -3.85 -21.64
C VAL A 256 -22.46 -4.29 -21.05
N PHE A 257 -21.86 -5.35 -21.58
CA PHE A 257 -20.56 -5.85 -21.11
C PHE A 257 -19.45 -4.82 -21.31
N VAL A 258 -19.34 -4.26 -22.53
CA VAL A 258 -18.36 -3.20 -22.85
C VAL A 258 -18.55 -2.02 -21.90
N ALA A 259 -19.79 -1.57 -21.70
CA ALA A 259 -20.04 -0.47 -20.79
C ALA A 259 -19.69 -0.80 -19.32
N GLY A 260 -19.86 -2.05 -18.88
CA GLY A 260 -19.41 -2.53 -17.57
C GLY A 260 -17.89 -2.53 -17.43
N VAL A 261 -17.14 -2.90 -18.48
CA VAL A 261 -15.67 -2.81 -18.50
C VAL A 261 -15.21 -1.35 -18.42
N GLU A 262 -15.83 -0.45 -19.19
CA GLU A 262 -15.54 1.00 -19.15
C GLU A 262 -15.85 1.62 -17.79
N GLU A 263 -16.94 1.18 -17.16
CA GLU A 263 -17.31 1.59 -15.81
C GLU A 263 -16.22 1.19 -14.80
N ARG A 264 -15.71 -0.05 -14.86
CA ARG A 264 -14.61 -0.50 -13.99
C ARG A 264 -13.33 0.31 -14.20
N ARG A 265 -12.96 0.61 -15.45
CA ARG A 265 -11.82 1.48 -15.77
C ARG A 265 -11.96 2.84 -15.11
N ARG A 266 -13.12 3.46 -15.28
CA ARG A 266 -13.39 4.80 -14.75
C ARG A 266 -13.36 4.84 -13.22
N GLU A 267 -14.02 3.91 -12.54
CA GLU A 267 -14.05 3.92 -11.07
C GLU A 267 -12.68 3.63 -10.47
N ILE A 268 -11.89 2.72 -11.07
CA ILE A 268 -10.51 2.48 -10.63
C ILE A 268 -9.63 3.70 -10.89
N ALA A 269 -9.77 4.38 -12.03
CA ALA A 269 -9.06 5.63 -12.32
C ALA A 269 -9.44 6.77 -11.35
N ASN A 270 -10.72 6.87 -10.97
CA ASN A 270 -11.18 7.78 -9.92
C ASN A 270 -10.55 7.42 -8.56
N GLY A 271 -10.52 6.13 -8.22
CA GLY A 271 -9.83 5.61 -7.03
C GLY A 271 -8.35 5.97 -7.01
N THR A 272 -7.67 5.94 -8.16
CA THR A 272 -6.27 6.37 -8.29
C THR A 272 -6.12 7.88 -8.13
N THR A 273 -6.99 8.67 -8.75
CA THR A 273 -6.97 10.15 -8.63
C THR A 273 -7.19 10.59 -7.18
N ASN A 274 -8.03 9.88 -6.43
CA ASN A 274 -8.31 10.14 -5.03
C ASN A 274 -7.27 9.55 -4.05
N GLY A 275 -6.20 8.91 -4.56
CA GLY A 275 -5.12 8.35 -3.74
C GLY A 275 -5.47 7.05 -3.00
N ILE A 276 -6.60 6.41 -3.33
CA ILE A 276 -7.03 5.14 -2.73
C ILE A 276 -6.30 3.97 -3.39
N ILE A 277 -6.30 3.94 -4.73
CA ILE A 277 -5.65 2.89 -5.53
C ILE A 277 -4.29 3.41 -6.01
N PRO A 278 -3.18 2.72 -5.75
CA PRO A 278 -1.87 3.18 -6.21
C PRO A 278 -1.82 3.21 -7.75
N THR A 279 -0.90 4.00 -8.30
CA THR A 279 -0.54 3.90 -9.73
C THR A 279 0.08 2.54 -10.05
N SER A 280 0.20 2.22 -11.34
CA SER A 280 0.89 1.01 -11.80
C SER A 280 2.26 0.85 -11.14
N GLN A 281 2.59 -0.38 -10.79
CA GLN A 281 3.83 -0.73 -10.10
C GLN A 281 5.05 -0.36 -10.96
N SER A 282 6.11 0.17 -10.33
CA SER A 282 7.37 0.41 -11.04
C SER A 282 7.94 -0.92 -11.54
N PRO A 283 8.45 -1.00 -12.79
CA PRO A 283 9.10 -2.21 -13.29
C PRO A 283 10.40 -2.54 -12.54
N THR A 284 10.95 -1.60 -11.77
CA THR A 284 12.15 -1.78 -10.95
C THR A 284 11.83 -1.83 -9.45
N ALA A 285 10.55 -1.92 -9.07
CA ALA A 285 10.21 -2.12 -7.66
C ALA A 285 10.79 -3.45 -7.19
N ALA A 286 11.36 -3.46 -6.00
CA ALA A 286 12.00 -4.61 -5.39
C ALA A 286 11.72 -4.62 -3.88
N PRO A 287 11.43 -5.79 -3.30
CA PRO A 287 11.56 -6.00 -1.87
C PRO A 287 13.05 -6.21 -1.53
N VAL A 288 13.36 -6.30 -0.25
CA VAL A 288 14.70 -6.63 0.26
C VAL A 288 14.60 -7.90 1.09
N VAL A 289 15.42 -8.91 0.80
CA VAL A 289 15.62 -10.06 1.68
C VAL A 289 16.15 -9.54 3.01
N ASN A 290 15.34 -9.66 4.06
CA ASN A 290 15.52 -8.93 5.31
C ASN A 290 15.94 -9.83 6.48
N GLU A 291 15.46 -11.07 6.50
CA GLU A 291 15.77 -12.04 7.54
C GLU A 291 15.76 -13.46 6.96
N ILE A 292 16.75 -14.27 7.32
CA ILE A 292 16.91 -15.65 6.87
C ILE A 292 17.11 -16.53 8.10
N GLN A 293 16.27 -17.55 8.27
CA GLN A 293 16.46 -18.57 9.28
C GLN A 293 16.68 -19.93 8.62
N ALA A 294 17.96 -20.26 8.41
CA ALA A 294 18.37 -21.51 7.76
C ALA A 294 18.62 -22.66 8.74
N VAL A 295 19.14 -22.39 9.94
CA VAL A 295 19.50 -23.45 10.91
C VAL A 295 18.70 -23.29 12.21
N PRO A 296 17.38 -23.50 12.17
CA PRO A 296 16.56 -23.46 13.36
C PRO A 296 16.87 -24.66 14.27
N GLY A 297 16.80 -24.45 15.59
CA GLY A 297 16.72 -25.59 16.51
C GLY A 297 15.45 -26.44 16.26
N ALA A 298 15.44 -27.69 16.71
CA ALA A 298 14.41 -28.69 16.38
C ALA A 298 12.94 -28.27 16.63
N THR A 299 12.70 -27.29 17.51
CA THR A 299 11.36 -26.81 17.87
C THR A 299 10.89 -25.63 17.02
N ARG A 300 11.68 -25.17 16.05
CA ARG A 300 11.45 -23.92 15.31
C ARG A 300 11.42 -24.17 13.80
N PRO A 301 10.73 -23.32 13.03
CA PRO A 301 10.71 -23.46 11.58
C PRO A 301 11.91 -22.75 10.95
N GLU A 302 12.24 -23.18 9.73
CA GLU A 302 12.98 -22.33 8.81
C GLU A 302 12.03 -21.28 8.28
N TYR A 303 12.55 -20.08 8.04
CA TYR A 303 11.76 -19.03 7.41
C TYR A 303 12.62 -18.05 6.63
N LEU A 304 11.97 -17.41 5.68
CA LEU A 304 12.51 -16.34 4.86
C LEU A 304 11.58 -15.15 4.98
N GLU A 305 12.14 -13.98 5.23
CA GLU A 305 11.41 -12.72 5.29
C GLU A 305 11.92 -11.73 4.25
N VAL A 306 10.97 -11.00 3.67
CA VAL A 306 11.24 -9.85 2.83
C VAL A 306 10.59 -8.59 3.38
N TYR A 307 11.24 -7.45 3.14
CA TYR A 307 10.75 -6.12 3.48
C TYR A 307 10.45 -5.30 2.22
N ASN A 308 9.36 -4.53 2.22
CA ASN A 308 9.08 -3.57 1.17
C ASN A 308 9.51 -2.15 1.58
N PRO A 309 10.61 -1.61 1.02
CA PRO A 309 11.07 -0.25 1.33
C PRO A 309 10.22 0.83 0.65
N GLY A 310 9.31 0.48 -0.25
CA GLY A 310 8.44 1.40 -0.95
C GLY A 310 7.38 2.06 -0.06
N THR A 311 6.74 3.09 -0.62
CA THR A 311 5.62 3.82 0.03
C THR A 311 4.24 3.32 -0.39
N THR A 312 4.19 2.31 -1.27
CA THR A 312 2.96 1.61 -1.68
C THR A 312 3.17 0.11 -1.52
N GLY A 313 2.09 -0.68 -1.46
CA GLY A 313 2.20 -2.14 -1.53
C GLY A 313 2.96 -2.58 -2.79
N LEU A 314 3.60 -3.75 -2.73
CA LEU A 314 4.38 -4.35 -3.81
C LEU A 314 3.80 -5.72 -4.13
N ASP A 315 3.18 -5.87 -5.30
CA ASP A 315 2.63 -7.15 -5.75
C ASP A 315 3.75 -8.01 -6.34
N ILE A 316 3.98 -9.16 -5.70
CA ILE A 316 4.95 -10.17 -6.11
C ILE A 316 4.26 -11.50 -6.40
N SER A 317 2.94 -11.50 -6.61
CA SER A 317 2.17 -12.74 -6.79
C SER A 317 2.76 -13.66 -7.85
N ASP A 318 3.22 -13.10 -8.97
CA ASP A 318 3.73 -13.87 -10.12
C ASP A 318 5.26 -14.02 -10.12
N TRP A 319 5.91 -13.71 -8.99
CA TRP A 319 7.36 -13.85 -8.80
C TRP A 319 7.72 -15.23 -8.25
N SER A 320 9.02 -15.52 -8.15
CA SER A 320 9.55 -16.78 -7.63
C SER A 320 10.71 -16.59 -6.66
N ILE A 321 10.92 -17.58 -5.80
CA ILE A 321 12.05 -17.70 -4.86
C ILE A 321 12.60 -19.14 -5.00
N PRO A 322 13.53 -19.39 -5.94
CA PRO A 322 13.96 -20.74 -6.28
C PRO A 322 14.65 -21.50 -5.13
N ALA A 323 15.40 -20.82 -4.28
CA ALA A 323 16.14 -21.43 -3.15
C ALA A 323 15.24 -22.28 -2.25
N VAL A 324 14.02 -21.79 -1.99
CA VAL A 324 13.02 -22.49 -1.17
C VAL A 324 11.96 -23.24 -2.01
N GLY A 325 12.22 -23.44 -3.30
CA GLY A 325 11.34 -24.21 -4.20
C GLY A 325 10.05 -23.48 -4.61
N LEU A 326 9.92 -22.19 -4.32
CA LEU A 326 8.74 -21.40 -4.68
C LEU A 326 8.86 -20.89 -6.12
N THR A 327 8.46 -21.71 -7.08
CA THR A 327 8.49 -21.36 -8.52
C THR A 327 7.43 -20.31 -8.91
N GLN A 328 6.38 -20.17 -8.12
CA GLN A 328 5.41 -19.06 -8.16
C GLN A 328 4.87 -18.81 -6.75
N LEU A 329 4.65 -17.54 -6.40
CA LEU A 329 4.06 -17.18 -5.12
C LEU A 329 2.53 -17.28 -5.15
N ILE A 330 1.92 -17.40 -3.98
CA ILE A 330 0.45 -17.45 -3.83
C ILE A 330 -0.16 -16.18 -4.45
N PRO A 331 -1.28 -16.27 -5.19
CA PRO A 331 -1.90 -15.08 -5.76
C PRO A 331 -2.41 -14.13 -4.67
N GLY A 332 -2.15 -12.85 -4.88
CA GLY A 332 -2.39 -11.79 -3.89
C GLY A 332 -1.29 -11.63 -2.85
N THR A 333 -0.13 -12.28 -3.05
CA THR A 333 1.09 -11.99 -2.28
C THR A 333 1.55 -10.57 -2.57
N VAL A 334 1.10 -9.64 -1.73
CA VAL A 334 1.47 -8.23 -1.76
C VAL A 334 2.17 -7.91 -0.45
N VAL A 335 3.38 -7.38 -0.54
CA VAL A 335 4.11 -6.86 0.63
C VAL A 335 3.64 -5.42 0.88
N PRO A 336 2.93 -5.10 1.98
CA PRO A 336 2.45 -3.73 2.23
C PRO A 336 3.62 -2.73 2.35
N PRO A 337 3.37 -1.41 2.22
CA PRO A 337 4.43 -0.42 2.32
C PRO A 337 5.08 -0.48 3.71
N LYS A 338 6.41 -0.42 3.75
CA LYS A 338 7.18 -0.40 5.00
C LYS A 338 6.86 -1.59 5.92
N SER A 339 6.50 -2.73 5.34
CA SER A 339 6.05 -3.93 6.04
C SER A 339 6.80 -5.18 5.55
N TYR A 340 6.59 -6.26 6.28
CA TYR A 340 7.28 -7.54 6.10
C TYR A 340 6.31 -8.60 5.60
N LEU A 341 6.85 -9.62 4.92
CA LEU A 341 6.11 -10.81 4.52
C LEU A 341 7.01 -12.03 4.70
N VAL A 342 6.46 -13.08 5.32
CA VAL A 342 7.23 -14.22 5.83
C VAL A 342 6.75 -15.52 5.18
N TRP A 343 7.67 -16.32 4.67
CA TRP A 343 7.43 -17.71 4.29
C TRP A 343 8.15 -18.64 5.26
N SER A 344 7.56 -19.80 5.52
CA SER A 344 8.10 -20.78 6.47
C SER A 344 7.89 -22.20 5.95
N ASN A 345 8.74 -23.15 6.36
CA ASN A 345 8.47 -24.56 6.09
C ASN A 345 7.35 -25.15 6.98
N ASP A 346 6.99 -24.46 8.06
CA ASP A 346 5.93 -24.86 9.00
C ASP A 346 5.24 -23.62 9.60
N ASP A 347 4.03 -23.32 9.13
CA ASP A 347 3.26 -22.15 9.58
C ASP A 347 2.81 -22.27 11.04
N ALA A 348 2.48 -23.47 11.51
CA ALA A 348 2.05 -23.68 12.89
C ALA A 348 3.19 -23.42 13.87
N LYS A 349 4.40 -23.89 13.56
CA LYS A 349 5.61 -23.57 14.33
C LYS A 349 5.95 -22.08 14.26
N LEU A 350 5.76 -21.44 13.11
CA LEU A 350 6.01 -20.00 12.96
C LEU A 350 5.07 -19.17 13.83
N VAL A 351 3.77 -19.46 13.80
CA VAL A 351 2.77 -18.81 14.66
C VAL A 351 3.06 -19.07 16.13
N SER A 352 3.41 -20.31 16.50
CA SER A 352 3.78 -20.67 17.88
C SER A 352 5.01 -19.88 18.36
N ALA A 353 6.01 -19.69 17.50
CA ALA A 353 7.25 -19.01 17.84
C ALA A 353 7.13 -17.48 17.92
N PHE A 354 6.27 -16.87 17.10
CA PHE A 354 6.23 -15.41 16.94
C PHE A 354 4.86 -14.76 17.20
N GLY A 355 3.83 -15.53 17.54
CA GLY A 355 2.50 -15.01 17.90
C GLY A 355 1.56 -14.72 16.73
N GLY A 356 2.01 -14.91 15.48
CA GLY A 356 1.16 -14.85 14.29
C GLY A 356 0.75 -13.44 13.82
N ASP A 357 1.24 -12.37 14.46
CA ASP A 357 1.00 -10.98 14.05
C ASP A 357 1.90 -10.56 12.86
N PHE A 358 1.80 -11.32 11.77
CA PHE A 358 2.57 -11.13 10.55
C PHE A 358 1.77 -11.56 9.32
N ILE A 359 2.20 -11.12 8.13
CA ILE A 359 1.59 -11.58 6.88
C ILE A 359 2.36 -12.80 6.40
N ALA A 360 1.69 -13.95 6.41
CA ALA A 360 2.23 -15.18 5.86
C ALA A 360 2.13 -15.18 4.33
N GLY A 361 3.26 -15.35 3.66
CA GLY A 361 3.36 -15.50 2.20
C GLY A 361 3.04 -16.89 1.68
N GLY A 362 3.01 -17.88 2.57
CA GLY A 362 2.79 -19.29 2.24
C GLY A 362 3.79 -20.21 2.93
N ILE A 363 3.69 -21.50 2.62
CA ILE A 363 4.63 -22.52 3.06
C ILE A 363 5.57 -22.85 1.90
N PHE A 364 6.85 -23.05 2.20
CA PHE A 364 7.81 -23.60 1.25
C PHE A 364 8.22 -25.03 1.63
N SER A 365 8.66 -25.81 0.64
CA SER A 365 9.06 -27.22 0.82
C SER A 365 10.55 -27.46 0.61
N GLY A 366 11.31 -26.44 0.21
CA GLY A 366 12.77 -26.51 0.18
C GLY A 366 13.38 -26.34 1.57
N ASP A 367 14.67 -26.63 1.68
CA ASP A 367 15.46 -26.39 2.89
C ASP A 367 16.48 -25.30 2.57
N LEU A 368 16.56 -24.29 3.43
CA LEU A 368 17.59 -23.27 3.36
C LEU A 368 18.94 -23.90 3.77
N ALA A 369 19.96 -23.77 2.94
CA ALA A 369 21.23 -24.46 3.15
C ALA A 369 21.96 -24.00 4.43
N ASP A 370 22.29 -24.94 5.32
CA ASP A 370 23.06 -24.73 6.56
C ASP A 370 24.48 -24.15 6.33
N THR A 371 24.98 -24.22 5.10
CA THR A 371 26.35 -23.78 4.76
C THR A 371 26.41 -22.45 4.03
N GLY A 372 25.25 -21.92 3.62
CA GLY A 372 25.14 -20.78 2.72
C GLY A 372 24.63 -21.16 1.33
N GLU A 373 23.80 -20.29 0.77
CA GLU A 373 23.34 -20.35 -0.62
C GLU A 373 22.91 -18.95 -1.11
N GLU A 374 22.58 -18.85 -2.39
CA GLU A 374 21.93 -17.66 -2.94
C GLU A 374 20.41 -17.74 -2.77
N VAL A 375 19.85 -16.76 -2.07
CA VAL A 375 18.41 -16.51 -2.04
C VAL A 375 18.11 -15.35 -2.97
N ALA A 376 17.48 -15.64 -4.11
CA ALA A 376 17.07 -14.65 -5.09
C ALA A 376 15.54 -14.57 -5.19
N ILE A 377 15.04 -13.34 -5.30
CA ILE A 377 13.64 -13.02 -5.58
C ILE A 377 13.56 -12.62 -7.05
N LEU A 378 12.85 -13.41 -7.86
CA LEU A 378 12.83 -13.26 -9.31
C LEU A 378 11.47 -12.77 -9.83
N ASP A 379 11.49 -11.75 -10.67
CA ASP A 379 10.39 -11.26 -11.49
C ASP A 379 10.60 -11.72 -12.94
N GLY A 380 10.14 -12.93 -13.25
CA GLY A 380 10.52 -13.61 -14.50
C GLY A 380 12.04 -13.83 -14.57
N ALA A 381 12.70 -13.19 -15.54
CA ALA A 381 14.16 -13.26 -15.69
C ALA A 381 14.91 -12.17 -14.89
N ARG A 382 14.19 -11.20 -14.31
CA ARG A 382 14.80 -10.09 -13.56
C ARG A 382 15.05 -10.52 -12.11
N VAL A 383 16.29 -10.37 -11.65
CA VAL A 383 16.61 -10.44 -10.21
C VAL A 383 16.12 -9.15 -9.57
N ALA A 384 15.07 -9.23 -8.75
CA ALA A 384 14.55 -8.08 -8.02
C ALA A 384 15.44 -7.75 -6.82
N ASP A 385 15.85 -8.79 -6.10
CA ASP A 385 16.82 -8.73 -5.01
C ASP A 385 17.46 -10.11 -4.83
N SER A 386 18.68 -10.15 -4.33
CA SER A 386 19.42 -11.40 -4.10
C SER A 386 20.46 -11.25 -3.01
N VAL A 387 20.63 -12.28 -2.19
CA VAL A 387 21.70 -12.38 -1.20
C VAL A 387 22.33 -13.77 -1.22
N THR A 388 23.67 -13.83 -1.20
CA THR A 388 24.42 -15.07 -1.00
C THR A 388 24.99 -15.07 0.41
N TYR A 389 24.28 -15.70 1.36
CA TYR A 389 24.78 -15.84 2.73
C TYR A 389 25.78 -16.99 2.81
N ALA A 390 26.71 -16.93 3.77
CA ALA A 390 27.77 -17.93 3.90
C ALA A 390 28.20 -18.12 5.35
N THR A 391 28.91 -19.21 5.63
CA THR A 391 29.55 -19.50 6.93
C THR A 391 30.90 -18.82 7.13
N THR A 392 31.42 -18.09 6.13
CA THR A 392 32.75 -17.48 6.15
C THR A 392 32.69 -15.96 6.36
N SER A 393 33.63 -15.45 7.16
CA SER A 393 33.79 -14.01 7.41
C SER A 393 33.83 -13.21 6.09
N PRO A 394 33.11 -12.08 5.96
CA PRO A 394 32.48 -11.29 7.04
C PRO A 394 31.06 -11.73 7.41
N TRP A 395 30.53 -12.81 6.84
CA TRP A 395 29.23 -13.33 7.25
C TRP A 395 29.33 -13.98 8.63
N PRO A 396 28.34 -13.77 9.51
CA PRO A 396 28.29 -14.46 10.80
C PRO A 396 28.01 -15.97 10.67
N GLY A 397 27.57 -16.44 9.48
CA GLY A 397 27.07 -17.80 9.26
C GLY A 397 25.62 -17.97 9.68
N PRO A 398 24.90 -19.00 9.21
CA PRO A 398 23.66 -19.44 9.83
C PRO A 398 23.96 -20.40 11.00
N SER A 399 23.57 -20.05 12.23
CA SER A 399 23.78 -20.95 13.38
C SER A 399 22.85 -20.62 14.54
N GLY A 400 21.68 -21.26 14.64
CA GLY A 400 20.75 -21.09 15.76
C GLY A 400 19.80 -19.90 15.56
N PRO A 401 20.12 -18.67 15.98
CA PRO A 401 19.31 -17.49 15.68
C PRO A 401 19.30 -17.15 14.19
N SER A 402 18.24 -16.48 13.75
CA SER A 402 18.13 -15.97 12.38
C SER A 402 19.21 -14.96 12.05
N LEU A 403 19.55 -14.93 10.77
CA LEU A 403 20.42 -13.96 10.15
C LEU A 403 19.58 -12.74 9.76
N GLU A 404 19.82 -11.61 10.40
CA GLU A 404 19.06 -10.37 10.25
C GLU A 404 19.91 -9.30 9.54
N LEU A 405 19.33 -8.64 8.53
CA LEU A 405 19.91 -7.46 7.92
C LEU A 405 19.79 -6.28 8.90
N LYS A 406 20.90 -5.58 9.17
CA LYS A 406 20.93 -4.50 10.17
C LYS A 406 20.10 -3.28 9.79
N ASP A 407 19.88 -3.02 8.52
CA ASP A 407 18.95 -2.00 8.06
C ASP A 407 18.57 -2.36 6.63
N PRO A 408 17.27 -2.46 6.28
CA PRO A 408 16.84 -2.73 4.92
C PRO A 408 17.34 -1.74 3.86
N ALA A 409 17.89 -0.59 4.27
CA ALA A 409 18.53 0.38 3.38
C ALA A 409 20.02 0.09 3.08
N LEU A 410 20.64 -0.86 3.78
CA LEU A 410 22.03 -1.28 3.54
C LEU A 410 22.13 -2.27 2.38
N ASP A 411 23.32 -2.36 1.81
CA ASP A 411 23.65 -3.36 0.78
C ASP A 411 23.64 -4.76 1.41
N ASN A 412 22.63 -5.54 1.07
CA ASN A 412 22.42 -6.89 1.60
C ASN A 412 23.39 -7.93 1.00
N SER A 413 24.19 -7.59 -0.02
CA SER A 413 25.24 -8.47 -0.55
C SER A 413 26.49 -8.51 0.34
N LEU A 414 26.62 -7.56 1.29
CA LEU A 414 27.76 -7.45 2.18
C LEU A 414 27.48 -8.12 3.52
N GLY A 415 28.15 -9.25 3.82
CA GLY A 415 27.99 -9.97 5.09
C GLY A 415 28.19 -9.12 6.35
N ALA A 416 28.99 -8.05 6.27
CA ALA A 416 29.20 -7.10 7.37
C ALA A 416 27.92 -6.32 7.77
N ASN A 417 26.92 -6.25 6.89
CA ASN A 417 25.62 -5.63 7.15
C ASN A 417 24.62 -6.58 7.80
N TRP A 418 24.99 -7.85 8.01
CA TRP A 418 24.17 -8.85 8.67
C TRP A 418 24.68 -9.15 10.08
N ALA A 419 23.79 -9.63 10.94
CA ALA A 419 24.11 -10.12 12.27
C ALA A 419 23.07 -11.16 12.73
N PHE A 420 23.42 -11.95 13.74
CA PHE A 420 22.45 -12.83 14.38
C PHE A 420 21.42 -12.03 15.17
N SER A 421 20.16 -12.45 15.10
CA SER A 421 19.10 -11.91 15.93
C SER A 421 19.47 -11.92 17.41
N THR A 422 19.23 -10.79 18.06
CA THR A 422 19.37 -10.64 19.51
C THR A 422 18.02 -10.73 20.24
N ASP A 423 16.92 -11.01 19.54
CA ASP A 423 15.61 -11.20 20.15
C ASP A 423 15.62 -12.48 21.02
N ALA A 424 14.87 -12.47 22.12
CA ALA A 424 14.72 -13.65 22.98
C ALA A 424 14.07 -14.84 22.23
N ARG A 425 13.30 -14.52 21.18
CA ARG A 425 12.75 -15.46 20.21
C ARG A 425 13.73 -15.74 19.08
N SER A 426 15.04 -15.50 19.19
CA SER A 426 16.05 -15.90 18.18
C SER A 426 15.69 -15.54 16.73
N GLY A 427 14.96 -14.45 16.55
CA GLY A 427 14.44 -13.96 15.28
C GLY A 427 13.27 -13.00 15.45
N THR A 428 12.91 -12.34 14.36
CA THR A 428 11.96 -11.22 14.38
C THR A 428 10.88 -11.25 13.30
N ALA A 429 10.59 -12.43 12.74
CA ALA A 429 9.56 -12.65 11.74
C ALA A 429 8.30 -11.77 11.92
N GLY A 430 8.04 -10.94 10.91
CA GLY A 430 6.95 -9.98 10.81
C GLY A 430 7.22 -8.60 11.41
N THR A 431 8.38 -8.39 12.03
CA THR A 431 8.70 -7.18 12.79
C THR A 431 10.08 -6.64 12.43
N ARG A 432 10.43 -5.47 12.97
CA ARG A 432 11.76 -4.89 12.71
C ARG A 432 12.84 -5.73 13.39
N ASN A 433 13.85 -6.13 12.61
CA ASN A 433 15.07 -6.80 13.06
C ASN A 433 15.61 -6.26 14.39
N ALA A 434 15.98 -7.16 15.29
CA ALA A 434 16.50 -6.84 16.60
C ALA A 434 17.89 -6.20 16.52
N VAL A 435 18.66 -6.53 15.48
CA VAL A 435 19.96 -5.91 15.19
C VAL A 435 19.86 -4.60 14.41
N PHE A 436 18.66 -4.00 14.32
CA PHE A 436 18.45 -2.80 13.53
C PHE A 436 19.35 -1.64 13.98
N VAL A 437 20.17 -1.11 13.07
CA VAL A 437 21.01 0.07 13.28
C VAL A 437 20.71 1.12 12.22
N GLN A 438 20.05 2.21 12.61
CA GLN A 438 19.92 3.36 11.73
C GLN A 438 21.29 4.03 11.60
N PRO A 439 21.78 4.35 10.39
CA PRO A 439 22.98 5.16 10.26
C PRO A 439 22.82 6.48 11.03
N PRO A 440 23.88 7.02 11.64
CA PRO A 440 23.80 8.26 12.39
C PRO A 440 23.30 9.38 11.47
N SER A 441 22.27 10.12 11.91
CA SER A 441 21.74 11.24 11.16
C SER A 441 22.86 12.24 10.85
N THR A 442 23.12 12.51 9.56
CA THR A 442 24.09 13.52 9.18
C THR A 442 23.46 14.90 9.24
N THR A 443 24.19 15.87 9.79
CA THR A 443 23.75 17.27 9.86
C THR A 443 24.54 18.09 8.83
N THR A 444 23.86 18.59 7.82
CA THR A 444 24.45 19.39 6.73
C THR A 444 24.06 20.85 6.89
N THR A 445 25.04 21.76 6.83
CA THR A 445 24.77 23.20 6.71
C THR A 445 24.54 23.53 5.24
N VAL A 446 23.30 23.88 4.89
CA VAL A 446 22.89 24.20 3.51
C VAL A 446 23.40 25.58 3.10
N PHE A 447 23.32 26.54 4.02
CA PHE A 447 24.06 27.80 3.91
C PHE A 447 24.39 28.33 5.31
N PRO A 448 25.62 28.85 5.54
CA PRO A 448 26.02 29.40 6.83
C PRO A 448 25.57 30.86 7.00
N PHE A 449 25.74 31.40 8.22
CA PHE A 449 25.72 32.84 8.45
C PHE A 449 26.75 33.56 7.56
N GLY A 450 26.50 34.82 7.22
CA GLY A 450 27.35 35.58 6.31
C GLY A 450 27.19 35.22 4.83
N SER A 451 26.25 34.32 4.50
CA SER A 451 25.88 34.02 3.12
C SER A 451 25.35 35.25 2.37
N THR A 452 25.49 35.25 1.04
CA THR A 452 24.95 36.33 0.18
C THR A 452 23.43 36.26 0.08
N TRP A 453 22.74 37.36 0.39
CA TRP A 453 21.30 37.49 0.25
C TRP A 453 20.94 38.52 -0.82
N LYS A 454 19.79 38.31 -1.46
CA LYS A 454 19.10 39.36 -2.22
C LYS A 454 18.25 40.18 -1.27
N TRP A 455 18.23 41.49 -1.46
CA TRP A 455 17.43 42.43 -0.67
C TRP A 455 16.74 43.48 -1.54
N TYR A 456 15.55 43.90 -1.11
CA TYR A 456 14.72 44.83 -1.87
C TYR A 456 15.02 46.30 -1.51
N PRO A 457 15.49 47.15 -2.44
CA PRO A 457 15.98 48.48 -2.11
C PRO A 457 14.91 49.56 -1.94
N TRP A 458 13.67 49.28 -2.33
CA TRP A 458 12.53 50.19 -2.24
C TRP A 458 11.58 49.77 -1.12
N VAL A 459 10.34 50.29 -1.09
CA VAL A 459 9.41 50.14 0.05
C VAL A 459 8.89 48.70 0.22
N THR A 460 8.05 48.21 -0.70
CA THR A 460 7.42 46.88 -0.61
C THR A 460 7.47 46.17 -1.96
N PRO A 461 7.92 44.91 -2.02
CA PRO A 461 7.88 44.12 -3.26
C PRO A 461 6.46 43.62 -3.56
N ASN A 462 6.19 43.23 -4.82
CA ASN A 462 4.88 42.69 -5.18
C ASN A 462 4.55 41.39 -4.43
N GLN A 463 3.27 41.02 -4.32
CA GLN A 463 2.81 39.90 -3.49
C GLN A 463 3.49 38.54 -3.76
N TYR A 464 3.93 38.30 -5.00
CA TYR A 464 4.55 37.05 -5.44
C TYR A 464 6.03 36.95 -5.08
N TRP A 465 6.60 38.00 -4.49
CA TRP A 465 8.02 38.05 -4.18
C TRP A 465 8.49 36.80 -3.48
N LYS A 466 7.67 36.19 -2.62
CA LYS A 466 7.92 34.97 -1.82
C LYS A 466 8.13 33.68 -2.62
N ASN A 467 7.61 33.58 -3.84
CA ASN A 467 7.50 32.34 -4.61
C ASN A 467 8.84 31.86 -5.20
N LEU A 468 8.94 30.56 -5.48
CA LEU A 468 10.13 29.94 -6.08
C LEU A 468 10.44 30.48 -7.48
N THR A 469 9.41 30.78 -8.28
CA THR A 469 9.54 31.22 -9.68
C THR A 469 9.66 32.74 -9.83
N PHE A 470 9.77 33.49 -8.72
CA PHE A 470 9.85 34.94 -8.76
C PHE A 470 11.18 35.41 -9.36
N ASN A 471 11.12 36.29 -10.36
CA ASN A 471 12.31 36.91 -10.93
C ASN A 471 12.78 38.09 -10.05
N ASP A 472 13.86 37.87 -9.30
CA ASP A 472 14.49 38.86 -8.42
C ASP A 472 15.79 39.45 -9.00
N SER A 473 15.97 39.43 -10.32
CA SER A 473 17.15 40.00 -10.99
C SER A 473 17.39 41.48 -10.69
N SER A 474 16.33 42.24 -10.41
CA SER A 474 16.40 43.67 -10.05
C SER A 474 16.72 43.92 -8.57
N TRP A 475 16.78 42.89 -7.73
CA TRP A 475 17.11 43.02 -6.31
C TRP A 475 18.62 43.20 -6.13
N ARG A 476 19.02 43.98 -5.12
CA ARG A 476 20.43 44.14 -4.76
C ARG A 476 20.92 42.90 -4.02
N THR A 477 22.22 42.64 -4.06
CA THR A 477 22.86 41.49 -3.42
C THR A 477 23.95 41.90 -2.47
N GLY A 478 24.11 41.19 -1.35
CA GLY A 478 25.26 41.35 -0.47
C GLY A 478 25.35 40.28 0.63
N PRO A 479 26.54 40.02 1.17
CA PRO A 479 26.73 39.07 2.28
C PRO A 479 26.12 39.56 3.59
N GLY A 480 25.61 38.63 4.39
CA GLY A 480 25.19 38.92 5.75
C GLY A 480 26.37 39.29 6.68
N PRO A 481 26.10 39.92 7.83
CA PRO A 481 24.81 40.49 8.22
C PRO A 481 24.43 41.70 7.35
N LEU A 482 23.15 41.83 7.02
CA LEU A 482 22.58 42.95 6.27
C LEU A 482 21.84 43.89 7.23
N GLY A 483 21.87 45.19 6.97
CA GLY A 483 21.14 46.16 7.78
C GLY A 483 21.75 47.55 7.82
N PHE A 484 21.55 48.28 8.91
CA PHE A 484 22.13 49.61 9.14
C PHE A 484 22.23 49.95 10.63
N ARG A 485 23.08 50.93 10.97
CA ARG A 485 23.31 51.46 12.33
C ARG A 485 23.83 50.45 13.37
N SER A 486 24.30 49.27 12.95
CA SER A 486 25.04 48.30 13.78
C SER A 486 26.25 47.77 12.96
N THR A 487 26.85 46.64 13.33
CA THR A 487 28.06 46.08 12.68
C THR A 487 27.73 45.20 11.47
N GLN A 488 27.00 45.73 10.49
CA GLN A 488 26.61 44.97 9.29
C GLN A 488 27.71 44.96 8.23
N LYS A 489 27.80 43.84 7.50
CA LYS A 489 28.71 43.70 6.35
C LYS A 489 28.13 44.32 5.08
N THR A 490 26.81 44.24 4.92
CA THR A 490 26.09 44.90 3.82
C THR A 490 25.16 45.96 4.40
N THR A 491 25.43 47.22 4.08
CA THR A 491 24.50 48.32 4.40
C THR A 491 23.33 48.32 3.41
N ILE A 492 22.10 48.39 3.92
CA ILE A 492 20.90 48.51 3.08
C ILE A 492 20.24 49.89 3.22
N ASN A 493 19.40 50.26 2.25
CA ASN A 493 18.75 51.57 2.22
C ASN A 493 17.86 51.80 3.45
N THR A 494 18.09 52.89 4.17
CA THR A 494 17.33 53.30 5.35
C THR A 494 16.28 54.35 4.98
N ALA A 495 15.10 54.33 5.62
CA ALA A 495 14.13 55.41 5.53
C ALA A 495 13.38 55.58 6.86
N THR A 496 13.25 56.81 7.35
CA THR A 496 12.42 57.13 8.51
C THR A 496 10.97 56.70 8.25
N GLY A 497 10.34 56.02 9.19
CA GLY A 497 8.97 55.49 9.05
C GLY A 497 8.86 54.13 8.37
N ARG A 498 9.95 53.57 7.83
CA ARG A 498 9.93 52.25 7.19
C ARG A 498 9.97 51.12 8.21
N VAL A 499 8.91 50.32 8.23
CA VAL A 499 8.73 49.22 9.19
C VAL A 499 9.33 47.90 8.69
N SER A 500 9.25 47.60 7.39
CA SER A 500 9.59 46.28 6.85
C SER A 500 10.73 46.29 5.82
N TYR A 501 11.53 45.22 5.86
CA TYR A 501 12.68 44.99 5.01
C TYR A 501 12.69 43.55 4.51
N TYR A 502 13.03 43.34 3.25
CA TYR A 502 12.76 42.08 2.55
C TYR A 502 14.03 41.43 2.03
N PHE A 503 14.21 40.14 2.32
CA PHE A 503 15.38 39.34 1.99
C PHE A 503 14.97 38.02 1.34
N ARG A 504 15.77 37.56 0.37
CA ARG A 504 15.53 36.30 -0.34
C ARG A 504 16.82 35.56 -0.64
N LYS A 505 16.72 34.23 -0.70
CA LYS A 505 17.78 33.33 -1.13
C LYS A 505 17.19 32.09 -1.79
N THR A 506 17.65 31.79 -3.00
CA THR A 506 17.49 30.47 -3.63
C THR A 506 18.70 29.60 -3.27
N PHE A 507 18.46 28.33 -2.99
CA PHE A 507 19.48 27.36 -2.59
C PHE A 507 19.04 25.94 -2.95
N ASP A 508 20.01 25.03 -3.09
CA ASP A 508 19.74 23.60 -3.22
C ASP A 508 19.83 22.95 -1.84
N ILE A 509 18.80 22.17 -1.47
CA ILE A 509 18.72 21.48 -0.17
C ILE A 509 19.14 20.01 -0.24
N GLY A 510 19.53 19.51 -1.42
CA GLY A 510 19.83 18.11 -1.71
C GLY A 510 18.59 17.24 -1.96
N SER A 511 18.83 15.96 -2.20
CA SER A 511 17.82 14.91 -2.39
C SER A 511 17.64 14.04 -1.14
N GLY A 512 16.48 13.40 -1.01
CA GLY A 512 16.21 12.40 0.01
C GLY A 512 15.34 12.89 1.19
N PRO A 513 14.93 11.97 2.07
CA PRO A 513 14.14 12.27 3.25
C PRO A 513 14.93 13.10 4.27
N ARG A 514 14.23 14.02 4.95
CA ARG A 514 14.81 14.97 5.92
C ARG A 514 14.19 14.73 7.28
N ALA A 515 15.01 14.31 8.25
CA ALA A 515 14.60 14.10 9.63
C ALA A 515 14.41 15.42 10.40
N GLY A 516 14.90 16.55 9.87
CA GLY A 516 14.64 17.87 10.43
C GLY A 516 15.28 19.00 9.63
N VAL A 517 14.69 20.20 9.70
CA VAL A 517 15.23 21.41 9.08
C VAL A 517 15.18 22.54 10.11
N THR A 518 16.31 23.22 10.33
CA THR A 518 16.43 24.29 11.32
C THR A 518 16.99 25.54 10.66
N LEU A 519 16.22 26.64 10.74
CA LEU A 519 16.71 27.98 10.42
C LEU A 519 17.28 28.61 11.69
N ARG A 520 18.54 28.99 11.67
CA ARG A 520 19.13 29.83 12.71
C ARG A 520 19.09 31.27 12.20
N LEU A 521 18.33 32.12 12.88
CA LEU A 521 18.00 33.47 12.45
C LEU A 521 18.57 34.50 13.42
N ARG A 522 19.20 35.56 12.90
CA ARG A 522 19.53 36.78 13.62
C ARG A 522 18.70 37.90 13.01
N ARG A 523 17.91 38.57 13.83
CA ARG A 523 16.90 39.53 13.38
C ARG A 523 16.71 40.65 14.38
N ASP A 524 16.45 41.85 13.86
CA ASP A 524 16.12 43.04 14.63
C ASP A 524 15.02 43.84 13.89
N ASP A 525 13.77 43.92 14.36
CA ASP A 525 13.25 43.45 15.66
C ASP A 525 12.41 42.16 15.58
N GLY A 526 11.69 41.95 14.49
CA GLY A 526 10.78 40.82 14.27
C GLY A 526 10.97 40.24 12.88
N ALA A 527 10.56 39.00 12.65
CA ALA A 527 10.71 38.38 11.34
C ALA A 527 9.60 37.39 11.01
N VAL A 528 9.23 37.33 9.73
CA VAL A 528 8.36 36.30 9.15
C VAL A 528 9.13 35.56 8.06
N VAL A 529 9.06 34.23 8.08
CA VAL A 529 9.84 33.34 7.22
C VAL A 529 8.89 32.59 6.29
N TYR A 530 9.23 32.61 5.01
CA TYR A 530 8.51 31.86 3.98
C TYR A 530 9.44 30.89 3.25
N VAL A 531 8.93 29.73 2.90
CA VAL A 531 9.61 28.76 2.03
C VAL A 531 8.70 28.48 0.84
N ASN A 532 9.23 28.69 -0.37
CA ASN A 532 8.51 28.45 -1.63
C ASN A 532 7.13 29.12 -1.73
N GLY A 533 6.96 30.29 -1.09
CA GLY A 533 5.70 31.04 -1.07
C GLY A 533 4.83 30.82 0.17
N VAL A 534 5.09 29.79 0.98
CA VAL A 534 4.29 29.44 2.17
C VAL A 534 4.94 30.00 3.43
N GLU A 535 4.15 30.63 4.30
CA GLU A 535 4.63 31.06 5.61
C GLU A 535 4.89 29.85 6.50
N VAL A 536 6.10 29.72 7.03
CA VAL A 536 6.52 28.55 7.81
C VAL A 536 6.90 28.87 9.25
N ALA A 537 7.23 30.14 9.54
CA ALA A 537 7.58 30.56 10.90
C ALA A 537 7.50 32.07 11.10
N ARG A 538 7.41 32.47 12.37
CA ARG A 538 7.54 33.84 12.86
C ARG A 538 8.50 33.90 14.04
N SER A 539 9.22 35.00 14.19
CA SER A 539 10.00 35.34 15.38
C SER A 539 9.66 36.77 15.81
N ASN A 540 9.15 36.94 17.04
CA ASN A 540 8.78 38.25 17.59
C ASN A 540 7.77 39.06 16.75
N MET A 541 6.82 38.36 16.11
CA MET A 541 5.72 38.97 15.35
C MET A 541 4.35 38.63 15.95
N PRO A 542 3.35 39.54 15.86
CA PRO A 542 1.97 39.26 16.25
C PRO A 542 1.37 38.08 15.49
N ALA A 543 0.32 37.48 16.04
CA ALA A 543 -0.53 36.54 15.31
C ALA A 543 -1.42 37.31 14.30
N GLY A 544 -2.07 36.59 13.38
CA GLY A 544 -2.97 37.18 12.38
C GLY A 544 -2.28 37.62 11.09
N ALA A 545 -2.98 38.41 10.28
CA ALA A 545 -2.47 38.88 9.00
C ALA A 545 -1.29 39.86 9.19
N ILE A 546 -0.19 39.62 8.47
CA ILE A 546 0.98 40.50 8.46
C ILE A 546 0.91 41.40 7.23
N THR A 547 1.15 42.69 7.45
CA THR A 547 1.22 43.73 6.43
C THR A 547 2.60 44.39 6.48
N PRO A 548 3.01 45.13 5.44
CA PRO A 548 4.27 45.90 5.47
C PRO A 548 4.39 46.89 6.63
N MET A 549 3.27 47.28 7.26
CA MET A 549 3.22 48.20 8.39
C MET A 549 3.07 47.51 9.75
N THR A 550 2.90 46.19 9.77
CA THR A 550 2.81 45.42 11.02
C THR A 550 4.15 45.49 11.75
N ARG A 551 4.14 45.82 13.04
CA ARG A 551 5.36 45.94 13.85
C ARG A 551 5.70 44.64 14.57
N ALA A 552 6.96 44.52 14.98
CA ALA A 552 7.39 43.48 15.92
C ALA A 552 6.65 43.62 17.27
N LYS A 553 6.62 42.55 18.08
CA LYS A 553 5.93 42.58 19.40
C LYS A 553 6.72 43.36 20.45
N SER A 554 8.05 43.31 20.39
CA SER A 554 8.96 44.02 21.29
C SER A 554 10.22 44.45 20.55
N ASP A 555 10.99 45.37 21.14
CA ASP A 555 12.32 45.74 20.66
C ASP A 555 13.39 44.68 20.97
N VAL A 556 14.53 44.78 20.29
CA VAL A 556 15.79 44.13 20.63
C VAL A 556 16.70 45.11 21.34
N LEU A 557 17.08 44.77 22.57
CA LEU A 557 17.94 45.65 23.37
C LEU A 557 19.33 45.85 22.74
N PRO A 558 19.95 47.04 22.92
CA PRO A 558 21.31 47.30 22.46
C PRO A 558 22.30 46.20 22.88
N GLY A 559 23.11 45.72 21.93
CA GLY A 559 24.07 44.63 22.15
C GLY A 559 23.49 43.22 21.96
N LYS A 560 22.19 43.09 21.64
CA LYS A 560 21.52 41.79 21.40
C LYS A 560 21.16 41.53 19.93
N GLN A 561 21.49 42.43 19.00
CA GLN A 561 21.17 42.31 17.57
C GLN A 561 21.74 41.04 16.92
N GLY A 562 22.83 40.49 17.46
CA GLY A 562 23.46 39.23 17.01
C GLY A 562 22.86 37.95 17.62
N THR A 563 21.81 38.04 18.45
CA THR A 563 21.19 36.88 19.10
C THR A 563 20.67 35.90 18.05
N THR A 564 21.06 34.64 18.19
CA THR A 564 20.68 33.58 17.26
C THR A 564 19.47 32.83 17.77
N TYR A 565 18.38 32.88 17.01
CA TYR A 565 17.15 32.16 17.28
C TYR A 565 17.10 30.90 16.39
N SER A 566 17.06 29.73 17.00
CA SER A 566 16.89 28.46 16.28
C SER A 566 15.40 28.18 16.10
N ILE A 567 14.95 28.09 14.85
CA ILE A 567 13.56 27.90 14.45
C ILE A 567 13.47 26.60 13.66
N THR A 568 12.69 25.65 14.16
CA THR A 568 12.36 24.42 13.42
C THR A 568 11.41 24.74 12.29
N LEU A 569 11.75 24.32 11.07
CA LEU A 569 10.92 24.47 9.89
C LEU A 569 10.33 23.10 9.48
N PRO A 570 9.09 23.05 8.98
CA PRO A 570 8.47 21.80 8.54
C PRO A 570 9.22 21.24 7.30
N PRO A 571 9.74 19.99 7.34
CA PRO A 571 10.40 19.37 6.18
C PRO A 571 9.54 19.33 4.92
N SER A 572 8.22 19.24 5.06
CA SER A 572 7.24 19.24 3.96
C SER A 572 7.14 20.55 3.18
N ALA A 573 7.67 21.66 3.71
CA ALA A 573 7.73 22.92 2.97
C ALA A 573 8.83 22.92 1.89
N PHE A 574 9.76 21.96 1.94
CA PHE A 574 10.90 21.86 1.06
C PHE A 574 10.70 20.78 -0.01
N ARG A 575 11.19 21.07 -1.21
CA ARG A 575 11.27 20.15 -2.35
C ARG A 575 12.67 19.57 -2.41
N ASN A 576 12.85 18.42 -3.07
CA ASN A 576 14.21 17.99 -3.43
C ASN A 576 14.83 18.99 -4.41
N GLY A 577 16.12 19.27 -4.25
CA GLY A 577 16.84 20.23 -5.08
C GLY A 577 16.55 21.69 -4.72
N SER A 578 16.24 22.50 -5.72
CA SER A 578 16.11 23.96 -5.62
C SER A 578 14.89 24.42 -4.81
N ASN A 579 15.12 25.31 -3.85
CA ASN A 579 14.12 25.94 -2.99
C ASN A 579 14.43 27.43 -2.84
N THR A 580 13.43 28.22 -2.44
CA THR A 580 13.64 29.61 -2.04
C THR A 580 13.12 29.88 -0.64
N ILE A 581 13.96 30.50 0.18
CA ILE A 581 13.59 31.06 1.49
C ILE A 581 13.52 32.58 1.39
N ALA A 582 12.47 33.13 1.99
CA ALA A 582 12.18 34.55 2.03
C ALA A 582 12.00 35.00 3.47
N VAL A 583 12.51 36.17 3.82
CA VAL A 583 12.35 36.73 5.15
C VAL A 583 11.96 38.19 5.03
N GLU A 584 10.88 38.58 5.70
CA GLU A 584 10.60 39.98 6.00
C GLU A 584 10.96 40.26 7.45
N VAL A 585 11.75 41.32 7.67
CA VAL A 585 12.16 41.78 9.00
C VAL A 585 11.40 43.07 9.29
N HIS A 586 10.78 43.12 10.47
CA HIS A 586 9.89 44.18 10.91
C HIS A 586 10.44 44.88 12.14
N GLN A 587 10.36 46.20 12.12
CA GLN A 587 10.74 47.08 13.20
C GLN A 587 9.68 47.11 14.30
N PHE A 588 10.09 47.22 15.56
CA PHE A 588 9.24 47.58 16.68
C PHE A 588 8.95 49.08 16.65
N THR A 589 9.99 49.90 16.42
CA THR A 589 9.86 51.35 16.16
C THR A 589 10.56 51.72 14.85
N ALA A 590 9.97 52.62 14.06
CA ALA A 590 10.50 53.02 12.76
C ALA A 590 10.84 54.53 12.73
N THR A 591 11.77 54.95 13.59
CA THR A 591 12.19 56.35 13.73
C THR A 591 13.56 56.57 13.07
N ALA A 592 14.09 57.79 13.14
CA ALA A 592 15.42 58.11 12.62
C ALA A 592 16.56 57.41 13.39
N THR A 593 16.28 56.85 14.57
CA THR A 593 17.27 56.19 15.43
C THR A 593 17.22 54.66 15.35
N SER A 594 16.22 54.09 14.68
CA SER A 594 16.10 52.62 14.53
C SER A 594 17.27 52.03 13.77
N ASP A 595 17.69 50.83 14.16
CA ASP A 595 18.67 49.97 13.48
C ASP A 595 17.99 48.76 12.82
N LEU A 596 18.72 48.01 12.01
CA LEU A 596 18.22 46.80 11.37
C LEU A 596 19.34 45.78 11.34
N PHE A 597 19.03 44.53 11.65
CA PHE A 597 20.00 43.45 11.56
C PHE A 597 19.32 42.20 11.00
N PHE A 598 19.92 41.59 9.98
CA PHE A 598 19.47 40.34 9.42
C PHE A 598 20.65 39.45 9.01
N ASP A 599 20.66 38.22 9.50
CA ASP A 599 21.50 37.14 8.98
C ASP A 599 20.85 35.79 9.29
N ALA A 600 21.13 34.78 8.47
CA ALA A 600 20.56 33.45 8.68
C ALA A 600 21.45 32.33 8.15
N SER A 601 21.36 31.17 8.82
CA SER A 601 21.92 29.90 8.36
C SER A 601 20.85 28.82 8.35
N LEU A 602 20.89 27.90 7.38
CA LEU A 602 19.97 26.76 7.30
C LEU A 602 20.74 25.46 7.48
N VAL A 603 20.23 24.61 8.36
CA VAL A 603 20.79 23.30 8.69
C VAL A 603 19.75 22.22 8.46
N VAL A 604 20.15 21.11 7.85
CA VAL A 604 19.29 19.96 7.55
C VAL A 604 19.88 18.72 8.20
N ARG A 605 19.02 17.90 8.79
CA ARG A 605 19.36 16.58 9.30
C ARG A 605 18.78 15.53 8.36
N SER A 606 19.62 14.71 7.74
CA SER A 606 19.16 13.57 6.94
C SER A 606 18.67 12.45 7.86
N SER A 607 17.64 11.72 7.42
CA SER A 607 17.17 10.50 8.08
C SER A 607 17.94 9.28 7.61
#